data_AF-A0A356WRQ1-F1
#
_entry.id   AF-A0A356WRQ1-F1
#
_cell.length_a   1.000
_cell.length_b   1.000
_cell.length_c   1.000
_cell.angle_alpha   90.00
_cell.angle_beta   90.00
_cell.angle_gamma   90.00
#
_symmetry.space_group_name_H-M   'P 1'
#
loop_
_entity.id
_entity.type
_entity.pdbx_description
1 polymer ?
#
loop_
_entity_poly.entity_id
_entity_poly.type
_entity_poly.pdbx_seq_one_letter_code
_entity_poly.pdbx_strand_id
1 'polypeptide(L)' 'KMIVLTVDPQAIIFGGAIAKSLPLFKESMYEHLNDFPYPNSIKNLKILGSELNHPGILGAAALCY' A
#
# COMPACT_ATOMS: atom_id res chain seq x y z
N LYS A 1 4.04 -7.18 -7.52
CA LYS A 1 4.17 -6.61 -8.89
C LYS A 1 2.84 -6.51 -9.64
N MET A 2 2.00 -7.56 -9.69
CA MET A 2 0.71 -7.56 -10.42
C MET A 2 -0.16 -6.33 -10.13
N ILE A 3 -0.35 -5.96 -8.87
CA ILE A 3 -1.16 -4.78 -8.49
C ILE A 3 -0.62 -3.51 -9.15
N VAL A 4 0.70 -3.27 -9.10
CA VAL A 4 1.32 -2.10 -9.74
C VAL A 4 1.11 -2.12 -11.24
N LEU A 5 1.18 -3.31 -11.87
CA LEU A 5 1.00 -3.48 -13.31
C LEU A 5 -0.45 -3.21 -13.74
N THR A 6 -1.43 -3.65 -12.95
CA THR A 6 -2.84 -3.58 -13.34
C THR A 6 -3.46 -2.22 -13.07
N VAL A 7 -3.08 -1.54 -11.97
CA VAL A 7 -3.80 -0.34 -11.52
C VAL A 7 -2.92 0.87 -11.23
N ASP A 8 -1.60 0.77 -11.41
CA ASP A 8 -0.61 1.86 -11.20
C ASP A 8 -0.92 2.74 -9.97
N PRO A 9 -0.98 2.15 -8.76
CA PRO A 9 -1.50 2.84 -7.60
C PRO A 9 -0.50 3.88 -7.08
N GLN A 10 -1.02 5.00 -6.57
CA GLN A 10 -0.19 5.99 -5.87
C GLN A 10 0.33 5.47 -4.52
N ALA A 11 -0.42 4.58 -3.87
CA ALA A 11 -0.06 4.00 -2.58
C ALA A 11 -0.62 2.59 -2.40
N ILE A 12 0.14 1.77 -1.65
CA ILE A 12 -0.30 0.49 -1.10
C ILE A 12 -0.35 0.64 0.43
N ILE A 13 -1.54 0.49 1.00
CA ILE A 13 -1.78 0.64 2.44
C ILE A 13 -1.98 -0.74 3.08
N PHE A 14 -1.13 -1.09 4.03
CA PHE A 14 -1.27 -2.30 4.84
C PHE A 14 -2.12 -2.00 6.09
N GLY A 15 -3.17 -2.80 6.33
CA GLY A 15 -4.02 -2.70 7.51
C GLY A 15 -3.78 -3.80 8.54
N GLY A 16 -4.48 -3.69 9.67
CA GLY A 16 -4.55 -4.74 10.69
C GLY A 16 -3.20 -5.11 11.30
N ALA A 17 -3.04 -6.38 11.68
CA ALA A 17 -1.81 -6.87 12.31
C ALA A 17 -0.57 -6.75 11.40
N ILE A 18 -0.76 -6.86 10.07
CA ILE A 18 0.33 -6.80 9.09
C ILE A 18 0.95 -5.40 9.02
N ALA A 19 0.15 -4.34 9.26
CA ALA A 19 0.66 -2.97 9.33
C ALA A 19 1.76 -2.83 10.41
N LYS A 20 1.64 -3.54 11.54
CA LYS A 20 2.60 -3.49 12.65
C LYS A 20 3.93 -4.16 12.31
N SER A 21 3.91 -5.17 11.46
CA SER A 21 5.11 -5.88 10.99
C SER A 21 5.69 -5.30 9.71
N LEU A 22 5.09 -4.25 9.11
CA LEU A 22 5.57 -3.62 7.89
C LEU A 22 7.06 -3.23 7.92
N PRO A 23 7.62 -2.68 9.02
CA PRO A 23 9.05 -2.35 9.07
C PRO A 23 9.98 -3.55 8.83
N LEU A 24 9.51 -4.79 9.06
CA LEU A 24 10.31 -6.00 8.90
C LEU A 24 10.51 -6.40 7.43
N PHE A 25 9.64 -5.97 6.52
CA PHE A 25 9.67 -6.41 5.13
C PHE A 25 9.54 -5.28 4.09
N LYS A 26 9.29 -4.03 4.53
CA LYS A 26 9.12 -2.87 3.64
C LYS A 26 10.31 -2.65 2.71
N GLU A 27 11.53 -2.78 3.22
CA GLU A 27 12.74 -2.56 2.41
C GLU A 27 12.86 -3.61 1.31
N SER A 28 12.75 -4.88 1.67
CA SER A 28 12.77 -5.99 0.70
C SER A 28 11.67 -5.88 -0.36
N MET A 29 10.50 -5.31 -0.02
CA MET A 29 9.47 -5.02 -1.00
C MET A 29 9.91 -3.97 -2.03
N TYR A 30 10.56 -2.88 -1.60
CA TYR A 30 11.08 -1.87 -2.51
C TYR A 30 12.20 -2.44 -3.39
N GLU A 31 13.11 -3.22 -2.81
CA GLU A 31 14.18 -3.90 -3.56
C GLU A 31 13.59 -4.78 -4.68
N HIS A 32 12.55 -5.56 -4.37
CA HIS A 32 11.86 -6.40 -5.36
C HIS A 32 11.08 -5.60 -6.41
N LEU A 33 10.88 -4.30 -6.25
CA LEU A 33 10.21 -3.44 -7.24
C LEU A 33 11.20 -2.73 -8.17
N ASN A 34 12.51 -2.78 -7.90
CA ASN A 34 13.52 -2.08 -8.69
C ASN A 34 13.64 -2.57 -10.14
N ASP A 35 13.34 -3.83 -10.40
CA ASP A 35 13.32 -4.46 -11.73
C ASP A 35 11.95 -4.40 -12.41
N PHE A 36 11.03 -3.57 -11.89
CA PHE A 36 9.70 -3.40 -12.49
C PHE A 36 9.81 -2.64 -13.83
N PRO A 37 9.11 -3.10 -14.89
CA PRO A 37 9.27 -2.56 -16.24
C PRO A 37 8.85 -1.09 -16.41
N TYR A 38 8.11 -0.53 -15.46
CA TYR A 38 7.66 0.86 -15.48
C TYR A 38 8.24 1.63 -14.27
N PRO A 39 9.46 2.17 -14.39
CA PRO A 39 10.15 2.80 -13.25
C PRO A 39 9.41 4.04 -12.71
N ASN A 40 8.66 4.75 -13.56
CA ASN A 40 7.85 5.89 -13.15
C ASN A 40 6.71 5.50 -12.21
N SER A 41 6.13 4.31 -12.38
CA SER A 41 5.13 3.75 -11.46
C SER A 41 5.72 3.50 -10.07
N ILE A 42 6.98 3.05 -10.00
CA ILE A 42 7.66 2.78 -8.73
C ILE A 42 8.14 4.07 -8.07
N LYS A 43 8.63 5.04 -8.85
CA LYS A 43 9.19 6.30 -8.34
C LYS A 43 8.26 7.04 -7.37
N ASN A 44 6.95 7.00 -7.63
CA ASN A 44 5.95 7.72 -6.83
C ASN A 44 5.17 6.81 -5.88
N LEU A 45 5.42 5.49 -5.90
CA LEU A 45 4.67 4.50 -5.13
C LEU A 45 5.00 4.61 -3.63
N LYS A 46 3.97 4.82 -2.82
CA LYS A 46 4.09 4.84 -1.36
C LYS A 46 3.64 3.52 -0.75
N ILE A 47 4.50 2.88 0.04
CA ILE A 47 4.15 1.70 0.84
C ILE A 47 4.03 2.12 2.31
N LEU A 48 2.80 2.07 2.85
CA LEU A 48 2.44 2.63 4.14
C LEU A 48 1.68 1.61 5.02
N GLY A 49 1.81 1.74 6.34
CA GLY A 49 0.97 1.06 7.32
C GLY A 49 -0.17 1.96 7.76
N SER A 50 -1.37 1.41 7.89
CA SER A 50 -2.54 2.13 8.40
C SER A 50 -2.55 2.11 9.93
N GLU A 51 -2.75 3.29 10.52
CA GLU A 51 -3.03 3.48 11.95
C GLU A 51 -4.54 3.69 12.20
N LEU A 52 -5.36 3.65 11.14
CA LEU A 52 -6.78 3.95 11.23
C LEU A 52 -7.53 2.81 11.93
N ASN A 53 -8.15 3.15 13.06
CA ASN A 53 -9.00 2.23 13.80
C ASN A 53 -10.41 2.16 13.19
N HIS A 54 -10.96 0.95 13.12
CA HIS A 54 -12.30 0.68 12.58
C HIS A 54 -12.54 1.22 11.14
N PRO A 55 -11.64 0.97 10.17
CA PRO A 55 -11.76 1.52 8.82
C PRO A 55 -13.05 1.09 8.11
N GLY A 56 -13.61 -0.07 8.44
CA GLY A 56 -14.89 -0.52 7.90
C GLY A 56 -16.08 0.35 8.36
N ILE A 57 -16.10 0.77 9.63
CA ILE A 57 -17.15 1.65 10.15
C ILE A 57 -17.00 3.05 9.57
N LEU A 58 -15.78 3.58 9.57
CA LEU A 58 -15.49 4.90 9.01
C LEU A 58 -15.78 4.95 7.51
N GLY A 59 -15.44 3.89 6.78
CA GLY A 59 -15.75 3.76 5.36
C GLY A 59 -17.25 3.69 5.08
N ALA A 60 -18.01 2.92 5.88
CA ALA A 60 -19.46 2.86 5.75
C ALA A 60 -20.11 4.22 6.03
N ALA A 61 -19.65 4.93 7.07
CA ALA A 61 -20.14 6.27 7.40
C ALA A 61 -19.88 7.27 6.26
N ALA A 62 -18.70 7.22 5.64
CA ALA A 62 -18.30 8.09 4.53
C ALA A 62 -19.05 7.81 3.20
N LEU A 63 -19.80 6.72 3.10
CA LEU A 63 -20.68 6.45 1.95
C LEU A 63 -22.08 7.04 2.15
N CYS A 64 -22.50 7.19 3.40
CA CYS A 64 -23.84 7.67 3.77
C CYS A 64 -23.91 9.20 3.93
N TYR A 65 -22.78 9.89 3.93
CA TYR A 65 -22.65 11.34 4.09
C TYR A 65 -21.76 11.91 2.99
#